data_AF-A0A0G0FU80-F1
#
_entry.id   AF-A0A0G0FU80-F1
#
_cell.length_a   1.000
_cell.length_b   1.000
_cell.length_c   1.000
_cell.angle_alpha   90.00
_cell.angle_beta   90.00
_cell.angle_gamma   90.00
#
_symmetry.space_group_name_H-M   'P 1'
#
loop_
_entity.id
_entity.type
_entity.pdbx_description
1 polymer ?
#
loop_
_entity_poly.entity_id
_entity_poly.type
_entity_poly.pdbx_seq_one_letter_code
_entity_poly.pdbx_strand_id
1 'polypeptide(L)'
;MKDIQEVFDEIQKLKKEKRDISREYKYLLDNDGNYQKITEEAKKLRDQKKKIEEVNKSPRLDELSDEIKALNEMASDIAISQLMSGQSIHIKDEYEIEYEPVYKVSFKKIK
;
A
#
# COMPACT_ATOMS: atom_id res chain seq x y z
N MET A 1 -4.61 -8.45 -28.38
CA MET A 1 -4.84 -7.89 -27.03
C MET A 1 -5.35 -9.05 -26.19
N LYS A 2 -4.72 -9.38 -25.05
CA LYS A 2 -5.17 -10.50 -24.21
C LYS A 2 -6.54 -10.18 -23.62
N ASP A 3 -7.39 -11.19 -23.45
CA ASP A 3 -8.67 -11.00 -22.76
C ASP A 3 -8.44 -10.78 -21.24
N ILE A 4 -9.36 -10.06 -20.58
CA ILE A 4 -9.27 -9.76 -19.15
C ILE A 4 -9.23 -11.04 -18.31
N GLN A 5 -9.93 -12.09 -18.73
CA GLN A 5 -9.92 -13.39 -18.07
C GLN A 5 -8.54 -14.05 -18.17
N GLU A 6 -7.91 -14.02 -19.35
CA GLU A 6 -6.56 -14.56 -19.58
C GLU A 6 -5.52 -13.83 -18.72
N VAL A 7 -5.57 -12.50 -18.67
CA VAL A 7 -4.68 -11.68 -17.82
C VAL A 7 -4.90 -11.99 -16.35
N PHE A 8 -6.16 -12.11 -15.92
CA PHE A 8 -6.49 -12.44 -14.53
C PHE A 8 -5.94 -13.83 -14.15
N ASP A 9 -6.09 -14.83 -15.01
CA ASP A 9 -5.61 -16.18 -14.77
C ASP A 9 -4.08 -16.26 -14.70
N GLU A 10 -3.38 -15.53 -15.58
CA GLU A 10 -1.92 -15.36 -15.49
C GLU A 10 -1.50 -14.72 -14.16
N ILE A 11 -2.19 -13.66 -13.73
CA ILE A 11 -1.94 -13.02 -12.43
C ILE A 11 -2.14 -14.02 -11.28
N GLN A 12 -3.19 -14.86 -11.33
CA GLN A 12 -3.44 -15.86 -10.28
C GLN A 12 -2.35 -16.94 -10.24
N LYS A 13 -1.88 -17.40 -11.41
CA LYS A 13 -0.77 -18.36 -11.49
C LYS A 13 0.51 -17.79 -10.87
N LEU A 14 0.90 -16.58 -11.25
CA LEU A 14 2.08 -15.90 -10.71
C LEU A 14 1.95 -15.62 -9.20
N LYS A 15 0.76 -15.22 -8.72
CA LYS A 15 0.50 -15.04 -7.29
C LYS A 15 0.67 -16.35 -6.51
N LYS A 16 0.22 -17.47 -7.07
CA LYS A 16 0.38 -18.79 -6.45
C LYS A 16 1.86 -19.16 -6.34
N GLU A 17 2.59 -19.07 -7.44
CA GLU A 17 4.03 -19.37 -7.48
C GLU A 17 4.81 -18.50 -6.50
N LYS A 18 4.60 -17.18 -6.53
CA LYS A 18 5.22 -16.24 -5.57
C LYS A 18 4.94 -16.66 -4.13
N ARG A 19 3.70 -17.05 -3.82
CA ARG A 19 3.31 -17.45 -2.46
C ARG A 19 4.03 -18.72 -2.03
N ASP A 20 4.17 -19.69 -2.93
CA ASP A 20 4.82 -20.96 -2.63
C ASP A 20 6.32 -20.75 -2.37
N ILE A 21 7.00 -19.97 -3.22
CA ILE A 21 8.41 -19.57 -3.01
C ILE A 21 8.57 -18.77 -1.70
N SER A 22 7.67 -17.83 -1.42
CA SER A 22 7.74 -17.02 -0.19
C SER A 22 7.57 -17.87 1.07
N ARG A 23 6.78 -18.94 1.01
CA ARG A 23 6.60 -19.87 2.14
C ARG A 23 7.85 -20.68 2.40
N GLU A 24 8.48 -21.21 1.35
CA GLU A 24 9.74 -21.94 1.47
C GLU A 24 10.83 -21.04 2.03
N TYR A 25 11.00 -19.84 1.47
CA TYR A 25 11.94 -18.85 1.98
C TYR A 25 11.69 -18.53 3.46
N LYS A 26 10.43 -18.29 3.85
CA LYS A 26 10.07 -18.05 5.25
C LYS A 26 10.42 -19.24 6.14
N TYR A 27 10.14 -20.46 5.69
CA TYR A 27 10.51 -21.68 6.42
C TYR A 27 12.02 -21.77 6.64
N LEU A 28 12.85 -21.49 5.62
CA LEU A 28 14.30 -21.50 5.75
C LEU A 28 14.78 -20.47 6.78
N LEU A 29 14.23 -19.25 6.74
CA LEU A 29 14.53 -18.21 7.72
C LEU A 29 14.11 -18.61 9.15
N ASP A 30 12.89 -19.13 9.31
CA ASP A 30 12.35 -19.50 10.61
C ASP A 30 13.14 -20.65 11.24
N ASN A 31 13.85 -21.48 10.46
CA ASN A 31 14.72 -22.55 10.95
C ASN A 31 16.21 -22.14 11.08
N ASP A 32 16.58 -20.93 10.68
CA ASP A 32 17.94 -20.41 10.87
C ASP A 32 18.07 -19.80 12.28
N GLY A 33 18.84 -20.47 13.14
CA GLY A 33 19.03 -20.04 14.53
C GLY A 33 19.77 -18.70 14.69
N ASN A 34 20.56 -18.27 13.70
CA ASN A 34 21.21 -16.96 13.72
C ASN A 34 20.21 -15.87 13.32
N TYR A 35 19.39 -16.13 12.30
CA TYR A 35 18.30 -15.24 11.90
C TYR A 35 17.32 -14.97 13.05
N GLN A 36 16.96 -16.00 13.82
CA GLN A 36 16.10 -15.84 15.00
C GLN A 36 16.72 -14.88 16.03
N LYS A 37 17.99 -15.07 16.38
CA LYS A 37 18.71 -14.21 17.34
C LYS A 37 18.77 -12.75 16.88
N ILE A 38 19.16 -12.53 15.63
CA ILE A 38 19.22 -11.18 15.03
C ILE A 38 17.83 -10.55 15.01
N THR A 39 16.79 -11.31 14.72
CA THR A 39 15.41 -10.81 14.71
C THR A 39 14.94 -10.37 16.10
N GLU A 40 15.30 -11.10 17.15
CA GLU A 40 15.00 -10.71 18.54
C GLU A 40 15.75 -9.44 18.96
N GLU A 41 17.04 -9.33 18.64
CA GLU A 41 17.82 -8.13 18.91
C GLU A 41 17.27 -6.92 18.15
N ALA A 42 16.95 -7.10 16.86
CA ALA A 42 16.31 -6.08 16.05
C ALA A 42 14.95 -5.65 16.64
N LYS A 43 14.18 -6.58 17.20
CA LYS A 43 12.92 -6.26 17.89
C LYS A 43 13.16 -5.36 19.10
N LYS A 44 14.13 -5.70 19.96
CA LYS A 44 14.50 -4.86 21.13
C LYS A 44 14.92 -3.45 20.71
N LEU A 45 15.74 -3.34 19.67
CA LEU A 45 16.18 -2.05 19.13
C LEU A 45 15.01 -1.25 18.53
N ARG A 46 14.09 -1.90 17.81
CA ARG A 46 12.87 -1.26 17.28
C ARG A 46 11.97 -0.74 18.39
N ASP A 47 11.80 -1.51 19.47
CA ASP A 47 10.98 -1.09 20.61
C ASP A 47 11.60 0.11 21.33
N GLN A 48 12.93 0.14 21.50
CA GLN A 48 13.65 1.29 22.03
C GLN A 48 13.51 2.53 21.13
N LYS A 49 13.72 2.36 19.82
CA LYS A 49 13.54 3.41 18.82
C LYS A 49 12.11 3.97 18.85
N LYS A 50 11.10 3.11 18.87
CA LYS A 50 9.69 3.51 18.90
C LYS A 50 9.36 4.37 20.11
N LYS A 51 9.89 4.03 21.29
CA LYS A 51 9.72 4.86 22.50
C LYS A 51 10.30 6.26 22.33
N ILE A 52 11.50 6.37 21.74
CA ILE A 52 12.13 7.67 21.49
C ILE A 52 11.29 8.46 20.49
N GLU A 53 10.82 7.82 19.42
CA GLU A 53 9.97 8.45 18.41
C GLU A 53 8.65 8.93 19.01
N GLU A 54 7.96 8.12 19.82
CA GLU A 54 6.69 8.46 20.46
C GLU A 54 6.83 9.66 21.41
N VAL A 55 7.90 9.73 22.19
CA VAL A 55 8.16 10.87 23.09
C VAL A 55 8.37 12.18 22.32
N ASN A 56 8.96 12.11 21.12
CA ASN A 56 9.27 13.27 20.30
C ASN A 56 8.19 13.55 19.23
N LYS A 57 7.17 12.71 19.11
CA LYS A 57 6.15 12.84 18.08
C LYS A 57 5.22 13.99 18.42
N SER A 58 5.11 14.96 17.51
CA SER A 58 4.11 16.02 17.63
C SER A 58 2.71 15.43 17.46
N PRO A 59 1.76 15.72 18.37
CA PRO A 59 0.35 15.35 18.20
C PRO A 59 -0.25 15.85 16.87
N ARG A 60 0.20 17.03 16.42
CA ARG A 60 -0.22 17.64 15.15
C ARG A 60 0.10 16.78 13.92
N LEU A 61 1.08 15.88 14.02
CA LEU A 61 1.42 14.98 12.91
C LEU A 61 0.29 13.98 12.63
N ASP A 62 -0.33 13.45 13.68
CA ASP A 62 -1.44 12.51 13.54
C ASP A 62 -2.71 13.22 13.06
N GLU A 63 -2.98 14.41 13.60
CA GLU A 63 -4.09 15.27 13.16
C GLU A 63 -3.99 15.58 11.65
N LEU A 64 -2.81 16.02 11.19
CA LEU A 64 -2.58 16.28 9.76
C LEU A 64 -2.72 15.01 8.93
N SER A 65 -2.26 13.86 9.43
CA SER A 65 -2.43 12.60 8.70
C SER A 65 -3.91 12.24 8.53
N ASP A 66 -4.75 12.50 9.52
CA ASP A 66 -6.16 12.17 9.46
C ASP A 66 -6.93 13.19 8.61
N GLU A 67 -6.57 14.47 8.67
CA GLU A 67 -7.10 15.51 7.79
C GLU A 67 -6.78 15.21 6.31
N ILE A 68 -5.53 14.84 6.01
CA ILE A 68 -5.11 14.45 4.66
C ILE A 68 -5.87 13.21 4.18
N LYS A 69 -6.11 12.20 5.04
CA LYS A 69 -6.92 11.03 4.67
C LYS A 69 -8.35 11.43 4.32
N ALA A 70 -8.99 12.26 5.15
CA ALA A 70 -10.34 12.75 4.89
C ALA A 70 -10.42 13.52 3.56
N LEU A 71 -9.45 14.40 3.29
CA LEU A 71 -9.38 15.14 2.03
C LEU A 71 -9.13 14.22 0.82
N ASN A 72 -8.30 13.18 0.96
CA ASN A 72 -8.08 12.21 -0.11
C ASN A 72 -9.32 11.35 -0.40
N GLU A 73 -10.10 10.99 0.62
CA GLU A 73 -11.39 10.31 0.44
C GLU A 73 -12.36 11.21 -0.32
N MET A 74 -12.51 12.47 0.10
CA MET A 74 -13.34 13.45 -0.60
C MET A 74 -12.90 13.68 -2.05
N ALA A 75 -11.59 13.81 -2.29
CA ALA A 75 -11.03 13.97 -3.63
C ALA A 75 -11.34 12.75 -4.52
N SER A 76 -11.29 11.54 -3.95
CA SER A 76 -11.64 10.31 -4.66
C SER A 76 -13.11 10.28 -5.05
N ASP A 77 -14.01 10.64 -4.14
CA ASP A 77 -15.46 10.67 -4.41
C ASP A 77 -15.82 11.69 -5.49
N ILE A 78 -15.19 12.88 -5.44
CA ILE A 78 -15.33 13.92 -6.47
C ILE A 78 -14.82 13.39 -7.82
N ALA A 79 -13.63 12.77 -7.84
CA ALA A 79 -13.03 12.28 -9.06
C ALA A 79 -13.82 11.14 -9.70
N ILE A 80 -14.38 10.23 -8.90
CA ILE A 80 -15.27 9.17 -9.39
C ILE A 80 -16.55 9.80 -9.96
N SER A 81 -17.14 10.80 -9.29
CA SER A 81 -18.34 11.48 -9.77
C SER A 81 -18.12 12.20 -11.11
N GLN A 82 -16.99 12.91 -11.24
CA GLN A 82 -16.59 13.58 -12.48
C GLN A 82 -16.33 12.58 -13.61
N LEU A 83 -15.61 11.49 -13.33
CA LEU A 83 -15.40 10.40 -14.29
C LEU A 83 -16.73 9.83 -14.79
N MET A 84 -17.68 9.54 -13.89
CA MET A 84 -19.01 9.03 -14.27
C MET A 84 -19.79 10.01 -15.16
N SER A 85 -19.56 11.31 -15.00
CA SER A 85 -20.16 12.36 -15.85
C SER A 85 -19.40 12.62 -17.16
N GLY A 86 -18.32 11.87 -17.44
CA GLY A 86 -17.51 12.00 -18.64
C GLY A 86 -16.58 13.22 -18.65
N GLN A 87 -16.35 13.85 -17.49
CA GLN A 87 -15.45 14.99 -17.37
C GLN A 87 -13.99 14.53 -17.22
N SER A 88 -13.08 15.21 -17.90
CA SER A 88 -11.63 15.01 -17.73
C SER A 88 -11.13 15.72 -16.49
N ILE A 89 -10.32 15.05 -15.67
CA ILE A 89 -9.81 15.60 -14.41
C ILE A 89 -8.33 15.90 -14.58
N HIS A 90 -7.96 17.17 -14.44
CA HIS A 90 -6.59 17.63 -14.39
C HIS A 90 -6.47 18.61 -13.22
N ILE A 91 -5.51 18.39 -12.34
CA ILE A 91 -5.21 19.29 -11.23
C ILE A 91 -3.77 19.76 -11.34
N LYS A 92 -3.48 20.92 -10.76
CA LYS A 92 -2.13 21.51 -10.74
C LYS A 92 -1.69 21.77 -9.32
N ASP A 93 -0.40 21.63 -9.06
CA ASP A 93 0.22 22.07 -7.80
C ASP A 93 0.70 23.53 -7.86
N GLU A 94 1.35 23.98 -6.78
CA GLU A 94 1.89 25.33 -6.64
C GLU A 94 2.98 25.68 -7.66
N TYR A 95 3.54 24.68 -8.35
CA TYR A 95 4.59 24.83 -9.36
C TYR A 95 4.08 24.63 -10.79
N GLU A 96 2.75 24.65 -10.99
CA GLU A 96 2.09 24.41 -12.27
C GLU A 96 2.34 23.00 -12.84
N ILE A 97 2.72 22.02 -12.01
CA ILE A 97 2.85 20.63 -12.44
C ILE A 97 1.46 20.01 -12.51
N GLU A 98 1.12 19.43 -13.66
CA GLU A 98 -0.16 18.79 -13.91
C GLU A 98 -0.20 17.34 -13.42
N TYR A 99 -1.31 16.96 -12.80
CA TYR A 99 -1.59 15.61 -12.34
C TYR A 99 -2.90 15.11 -12.96
N GLU A 100 -2.90 13.84 -13.35
CA GLU A 100 -4.07 13.11 -13.81
C GLU A 100 -4.45 11.99 -12.82
N PRO A 101 -5.75 11.63 -12.71
CA PRO A 101 -6.18 10.53 -11.86
C PRO A 101 -5.68 9.18 -12.39
N VAL A 102 -5.16 8.33 -11.49
CA VAL A 102 -4.80 6.95 -11.82
C VAL A 102 -5.92 6.01 -11.39
N TYR A 103 -6.62 5.42 -12.36
CA TYR A 103 -7.67 4.45 -12.09
C TYR A 103 -7.11 3.03 -11.94
N LYS A 104 -7.41 2.40 -10.80
CA LYS A 104 -7.00 1.01 -10.54
C LYS A 104 -8.22 0.11 -10.37
N VAL A 105 -8.38 -0.84 -11.29
CA VAL A 105 -9.38 -1.91 -11.16
C VAL A 105 -8.77 -3.06 -10.35
N SER A 106 -9.52 -3.54 -9.35
CA SER A 106 -9.14 -4.73 -8.60
C SER A 106 -10.34 -5.65 -8.43
N PHE A 107 -10.10 -6.95 -8.57
CA PHE A 107 -11.14 -7.97 -8.47
C PHE A 107 -11.11 -8.60 -7.08
N LYS A 108 -12.27 -8.66 -6.44
CA LYS A 108 -12.48 -9.35 -5.16
C LYS A 108 -13.21 -10.67 -5.42
N LYS A 109 -12.81 -11.73 -4.72
CA LYS A 109 -13.55 -12.98 -4.72
C LYS A 109 -14.95 -12.74 -4.13
N ILE A 110 -15.98 -12.99 -4.93
CA ILE A 110 -17.37 -13.07 -4.44
C ILE A 110 -17.49 -14.39 -3.69
N LYS A 111 -18.00 -14.35 -2.46
CA LYS A 111 -18.19 -15.55 -1.63
C LYS A 111 -19.27 -16.45 -2.20
#